data_AF-A0A5N7J2D8-F1
#
_entry.id   AF-A0A5N7J2D8-F1
#
_cell.length_a   1.000
_cell.length_b   1.000
_cell.length_c   1.000
_cell.angle_alpha   90.00
_cell.angle_beta   90.00
_cell.angle_gamma   90.00
#
_symmetry.space_group_name_H-M   'P 1'
#
loop_
_entity.id
_entity.type
_entity.pdbx_description
1 polymer ?
#
loop_
_entity_poly.entity_id
_entity_poly.type
_entity_poly.pdbx_seq_one_letter_code
_entity_poly.pdbx_strand_id
1 'polypeptide(L)'
;MSLVVGTLFIVFGFILMKYPPSRNNVMGYKSLLAMKNQDTWNVAQKHSGFILMIFGAINGIFGIWSIIQPITINKEKIQLLLLILSAVAILAVEEIHLIKLFNMDGSRKKTNNL
;
A
#
# COMPACT_ATOMS: atom_id res chain seq x y z
N MET A 1 4.44 -10.32 16.81
CA MET A 1 3.41 -10.08 15.77
C MET A 1 3.88 -9.14 14.66
N SER A 2 4.59 -8.05 15.00
CA SER A 2 5.02 -6.96 14.11
C SER A 2 5.90 -7.37 12.94
N LEU A 3 6.92 -8.20 13.21
CA LEU A 3 7.88 -8.63 12.18
C LEU A 3 7.21 -9.49 11.12
N VAL A 4 6.33 -10.42 11.53
CA VAL A 4 5.58 -11.27 10.60
C VAL A 4 4.70 -10.42 9.69
N VAL A 5 3.97 -9.45 10.25
CA VAL A 5 3.11 -8.55 9.46
C VAL A 5 3.94 -7.71 8.49
N GLY A 6 5.05 -7.12 8.94
CA GLY A 6 5.95 -6.35 8.10
C GLY A 6 6.53 -7.17 6.95
N THR A 7 6.99 -8.40 7.22
CA THR A 7 7.49 -9.32 6.20
C THR A 7 6.40 -9.69 5.20
N LEU A 8 5.19 -10.00 5.66
CA LEU A 8 4.07 -10.31 4.76
C LEU A 8 3.74 -9.12 3.85
N PHE A 9 3.71 -7.90 4.38
CA PHE A 9 3.47 -6.70 3.59
C PHE A 9 4.53 -6.48 2.52
N ILE A 10 5.82 -6.70 2.85
CA ILE A 10 6.90 -6.59 1.87
C ILE A 10 6.76 -7.66 0.78
N VAL A 11 6.51 -8.91 1.15
CA VAL A 11 6.39 -10.02 0.20
C VAL A 11 5.17 -9.82 -0.71
N PHE A 12 4.00 -9.54 -0.15
CA PHE A 12 2.79 -9.28 -0.94
C PHE A 12 2.92 -8.03 -1.79
N GLY A 13 3.53 -6.96 -1.27
CA GLY A 13 3.78 -5.74 -2.02
C GLY A 13 4.71 -5.99 -3.21
N PHE A 14 5.76 -6.78 -3.03
CA PHE A 14 6.66 -7.19 -4.11
C PHE A 14 5.94 -8.02 -5.18
N ILE A 15 5.09 -8.98 -4.77
CA ILE A 15 4.30 -9.80 -5.69
C ILE A 15 3.36 -8.92 -6.51
N LEU A 16 2.61 -8.02 -5.86
CA LEU A 16 1.69 -7.09 -6.53
C LEU A 16 2.42 -6.17 -7.52
N MET A 17 3.61 -5.70 -7.15
CA MET A 17 4.42 -4.81 -7.98
C MET A 17 5.03 -5.53 -9.20
N LYS A 18 5.56 -6.74 -9.00
CA LYS A 18 6.30 -7.49 -10.03
C LYS A 18 5.39 -8.34 -10.91
N TYR A 19 4.33 -8.91 -10.33
CA TYR A 19 3.38 -9.82 -10.96
C TYR A 19 1.96 -9.34 -10.67
N PRO A 20 1.56 -8.16 -11.21
CA PRO A 20 0.23 -7.64 -10.97
C PRO A 20 -0.81 -8.66 -11.45
N PRO A 21 -1.75 -9.08 -10.58
CA PRO A 21 -2.77 -10.05 -10.96
C PRO A 21 -3.64 -9.50 -12.09
N SER A 22 -4.30 -10.38 -12.84
CA SER A 22 -5.30 -9.93 -13.81
C SER A 22 -6.39 -9.12 -13.12
N ARG A 23 -6.92 -8.10 -13.81
CA ARG A 23 -8.03 -7.25 -13.31
C ARG A 23 -9.26 -8.05 -12.90
N ASN A 24 -9.52 -9.15 -13.60
CA ASN A 24 -10.67 -10.02 -13.34
C ASN A 24 -10.40 -11.03 -12.21
N ASN A 25 -9.20 -11.01 -11.61
CA ASN A 25 -8.86 -11.88 -10.50
C ASN A 25 -9.54 -11.41 -9.20
N VAL A 26 -9.65 -12.30 -8.22
CA VAL A 26 -10.12 -11.98 -6.87
C VAL A 26 -9.12 -11.08 -6.15
N MET A 27 -7.83 -11.25 -6.43
CA MET A 27 -6.71 -10.55 -5.79
C MET A 27 -6.33 -9.26 -6.52
N GLY A 28 -5.91 -8.25 -5.75
CA GLY A 28 -5.44 -6.95 -6.25
C GLY A 28 -6.19 -5.77 -5.61
N TYR A 29 -5.61 -4.57 -5.70
CA TYR A 29 -6.23 -3.35 -5.21
C TYR A 29 -7.42 -2.96 -6.11
N LYS A 30 -8.63 -3.02 -5.56
CA LYS A 30 -9.89 -2.74 -6.25
C LYS A 30 -10.48 -1.42 -5.78
N SER A 31 -10.02 -0.34 -6.40
CA SER A 31 -10.68 0.97 -6.35
C SER A 31 -11.52 1.20 -7.61
N LEU A 32 -12.54 2.06 -7.50
CA LEU A 32 -13.38 2.51 -8.63
C LEU A 32 -12.54 3.03 -9.80
N LEU A 33 -11.43 3.74 -9.53
CA LEU A 33 -10.52 4.23 -10.57
C LEU A 33 -9.56 3.14 -11.06
N ALA A 34 -9.05 2.31 -10.16
CA ALA A 34 -8.13 1.22 -10.51
C ALA A 34 -8.76 0.20 -11.48
N MET A 35 -10.08 0.02 -11.45
CA MET A 35 -10.78 -0.97 -12.27
C MET A 35 -11.24 -0.43 -13.64
N LYS A 36 -11.03 0.86 -13.96
CA LYS A 36 -11.57 1.49 -15.19
C LYS A 36 -11.04 0.87 -16.48
N ASN A 37 -9.74 0.68 -16.57
CA ASN A 37 -9.08 0.12 -17.75
C ASN A 37 -7.79 -0.62 -17.37
N GLN A 38 -7.10 -1.22 -18.34
CA GLN A 38 -5.89 -2.00 -18.03
C GLN A 38 -4.73 -1.13 -17.55
N ASP A 39 -4.67 0.12 -18.01
CA ASP A 39 -3.60 1.05 -17.68
C ASP A 39 -3.72 1.54 -16.23
N THR A 40 -4.90 2.01 -15.84
CA THR A 40 -5.27 2.34 -14.45
C THR A 40 -5.03 1.17 -13.51
N TRP A 41 -5.41 -0.05 -13.92
CA TRP A 41 -5.16 -1.27 -13.15
C TRP A 41 -3.65 -1.51 -12.94
N ASN A 42 -2.86 -1.48 -14.00
CA ASN A 42 -1.42 -1.73 -13.93
C ASN A 42 -0.70 -0.70 -13.06
N VAL A 43 -1.08 0.59 -13.18
CA VAL A 43 -0.53 1.65 -12.32
C VAL A 43 -0.91 1.42 -10.86
N ALA A 44 -2.18 1.13 -10.59
CA ALA A 44 -2.68 0.90 -9.24
C ALA A 44 -1.97 -0.28 -8.57
N GLN A 45 -1.83 -1.42 -9.24
CA GLN A 45 -1.16 -2.59 -8.65
C GLN A 45 0.34 -2.31 -8.38
N LYS A 46 1.01 -1.59 -9.29
CA LYS A 46 2.43 -1.25 -9.12
C LYS A 46 2.64 -0.25 -7.98
N HIS A 47 1.82 0.80 -7.90
CA HIS A 47 1.92 1.80 -6.85
C HIS A 47 1.56 1.22 -5.48
N SER A 48 0.43 0.50 -5.40
CA SER A 48 0.00 -0.18 -4.16
C SER A 48 1.00 -1.21 -3.67
N GLY A 49 1.60 -1.99 -4.57
CA GLY A 49 2.67 -2.91 -4.21
C GLY A 49 3.87 -2.19 -3.59
N PHE A 50 4.30 -1.08 -4.20
CA PHE A 50 5.42 -0.27 -3.70
C PHE A 50 5.10 0.39 -2.34
N ILE A 51 3.92 1.00 -2.20
CA ILE A 51 3.51 1.64 -0.94
C ILE A 51 3.38 0.59 0.17
N LEU A 52 2.81 -0.59 -0.12
CA LEU A 52 2.70 -1.68 0.84
C LEU A 52 4.07 -2.16 1.33
N MET A 53 5.07 -2.21 0.44
CA MET A 53 6.46 -2.51 0.83
C MET A 53 7.05 -1.44 1.77
N ILE A 54 6.83 -0.15 1.49
CA ILE A 54 7.31 0.94 2.35
C ILE A 54 6.69 0.84 3.75
N PHE A 55 5.36 0.72 3.84
CA PHE A 55 4.70 0.60 5.13
C PHE A 55 5.06 -0.70 5.86
N GLY A 56 5.28 -1.79 5.14
CA GLY A 56 5.81 -3.04 5.69
C GLY A 56 7.20 -2.85 6.32
N ALA A 57 8.09 -2.13 5.65
CA ALA A 57 9.42 -1.80 6.17
C ALA A 57 9.34 -0.91 7.42
N ILE A 58 8.48 0.12 7.42
CA ILE A 58 8.26 1.00 8.58
C ILE A 58 7.76 0.18 9.79
N ASN A 59 6.75 -0.67 9.59
CA ASN A 59 6.23 -1.55 10.64
C ASN A 59 7.28 -2.55 11.14
N GLY A 60 8.11 -3.07 10.24
CA GLY A 60 9.23 -3.97 10.58
C GLY A 60 10.28 -3.27 11.46
N ILE A 61 10.74 -2.09 11.07
CA ILE A 61 11.71 -1.28 11.84
C ILE A 61 11.16 -0.95 13.22
N PHE A 62 9.89 -0.53 13.30
CA PHE A 62 9.23 -0.24 14.57
C PHE A 62 9.11 -1.50 15.44
N GLY A 63 8.84 -2.66 14.83
CA GLY A 63 8.83 -3.96 15.51
C GLY A 63 10.18 -4.29 16.16
N ILE A 64 11.29 -4.10 15.42
CA ILE A 64 12.65 -4.30 15.95
C ILE A 64 12.92 -3.33 17.10
N TRP A 65 12.61 -2.05 16.91
CA TRP A 65 12.80 -1.02 17.94
C TRP A 65 12.03 -1.34 19.23
N SER A 66 10.79 -1.83 19.09
CA SER A 66 9.91 -2.21 20.20
C SER A 66 10.48 -3.35 21.06
N ILE A 67 11.23 -4.28 20.46
CA ILE A 67 11.90 -5.39 21.17
C ILE A 67 13.07 -4.87 22.01
N ILE A 68 13.85 -3.92 21.48
CA ILE A 68 15.08 -3.42 22.10
C ILE A 68 14.79 -2.48 23.29
N GLN A 69 13.71 -1.70 23.21
CA GLN A 69 13.40 -0.69 24.23
C GLN A 69 12.72 -1.30 25.47
N PRO A 70 13.18 -1.04 26.70
CA PRO A 70 12.54 -1.54 27.93
C PRO A 70 11.30 -0.72 28.36
N ILE A 71 10.65 0.00 27.44
CA ILE A 71 9.53 0.91 27.74
C ILE A 71 8.32 0.13 28.28
N THR A 72 7.76 0.57 29.41
CA THR A 72 6.62 -0.05 30.13
C THR A 72 5.24 0.25 29.53
N ILE A 73 5.18 1.04 28.45
CA ILE A 73 3.93 1.36 27.76
C ILE A 73 3.41 0.10 27.04
N ASN A 74 2.10 0.00 26.85
CA ASN A 74 1.47 -1.09 26.10
C ASN A 74 1.84 -1.02 24.59
N LYS A 75 3.02 -1.58 24.27
CA LYS A 75 3.61 -1.61 22.92
C LYS A 75 2.69 -2.26 21.89
N GLU A 76 1.94 -3.29 22.28
CA GLU A 76 1.02 -4.00 21.39
C GLU A 76 -0.13 -3.09 20.94
N LYS A 77 -0.71 -2.30 21.85
CA LYS A 77 -1.76 -1.33 21.50
C LYS A 77 -1.25 -0.24 20.54
N ILE A 78 -0.06 0.30 20.79
CA ILE A 78 0.54 1.30 19.90
C ILE A 78 0.78 0.70 18.51
N GLN A 79 1.28 -0.53 18.47
CA GLN A 79 1.56 -1.21 17.21
C GLN A 79 0.27 -1.54 16.44
N LEU A 80 -0.79 -1.97 17.13
CA LEU A 80 -2.09 -2.18 16.50
C LEU A 80 -2.65 -0.88 15.92
N LEU A 81 -2.52 0.23 16.65
CA LEU A 81 -2.92 1.55 16.17
C LEU A 81 -2.13 1.95 14.92
N LEU A 82 -0.82 1.76 14.91
CA LEU A 82 0.04 2.01 13.74
C LEU A 82 -0.34 1.15 12.53
N LEU A 83 -0.70 -0.12 12.76
CA LEU A 83 -1.16 -1.02 11.71
C LEU A 83 -2.47 -0.53 11.07
N ILE A 84 -3.45 -0.14 11.89
CA ILE A 84 -4.73 0.38 11.40
C ILE A 84 -4.52 1.69 10.64
N LEU A 85 -3.73 2.61 11.21
CA LEU A 85 -3.41 3.89 10.58
C LEU A 85 -2.70 3.71 9.24
N SER A 86 -1.71 2.81 9.17
CA SER A 86 -1.02 2.51 7.92
C SER A 86 -1.95 1.87 6.89
N ALA A 87 -2.85 0.96 7.27
CA ALA A 87 -3.83 0.39 6.36
C ALA A 87 -4.75 1.47 5.75
N VAL A 88 -5.28 2.37 6.56
CA VAL A 88 -6.11 3.50 6.08
C VAL A 88 -5.30 4.44 5.19
N ALA A 89 -4.06 4.75 5.59
CA ALA A 89 -3.17 5.62 4.82
C ALA A 89 -2.85 5.04 3.44
N ILE A 90 -2.59 3.74 3.34
CA ILE A 90 -2.37 3.05 2.05
C ILE A 90 -3.58 3.26 1.14
N LEU A 91 -4.79 2.98 1.63
CA LEU A 91 -6.02 3.14 0.83
C LEU A 91 -6.20 4.58 0.34
N ALA A 92 -5.94 5.57 1.20
CA ALA A 92 -6.09 6.98 0.87
C ALA A 92 -5.02 7.49 -0.11
N VAL A 93 -3.75 7.12 0.11
CA VAL A 93 -2.65 7.56 -0.76
C VAL A 93 -2.80 6.99 -2.16
N GLU A 94 -3.21 5.72 -2.29
CA GLU A 94 -3.49 5.10 -3.59
C GLU A 94 -4.59 5.84 -4.35
N GLU A 95 -5.71 6.14 -3.69
CA GLU A 95 -6.82 6.85 -4.34
C GLU A 95 -6.41 8.26 -4.76
N ILE A 96 -5.66 8.97 -3.91
CA ILE A 96 -5.13 10.30 -4.24
C ILE A 96 -4.16 10.22 -5.44
N HIS A 97 -3.30 9.21 -5.49
CA HIS A 97 -2.37 9.01 -6.60
C HIS A 97 -3.12 8.76 -7.92
N LEU A 98 -4.13 7.89 -7.90
CA LEU A 98 -4.95 7.59 -9.07
C LEU A 98 -5.75 8.81 -9.54
N ILE A 99 -6.35 9.58 -8.62
CA ILE A 99 -7.07 10.82 -8.96
C ILE A 99 -6.12 11.87 -9.56
N LYS A 100 -4.86 11.94 -9.10
CA LYS A 100 -3.88 12.88 -9.67
C LYS A 100 -3.44 12.48 -11.07
N LEU A 101 -3.36 11.19 -11.37
CA LEU A 101 -2.85 10.69 -12.64
C LEU A 101 -3.93 10.48 -13.71
N PHE A 102 -5.16 10.18 -13.30
CA PHE A 102 -6.26 9.83 -14.19
C PHE A 102 -7.51 10.71 -13.98
N ASN A 103 -8.30 10.83 -15.03
CA ASN A 103 -9.66 11.35 -14.98
C ASN A 103 -10.64 10.24 -14.56
N MET A 104 -11.88 10.60 -14.22
CA MET A 104 -12.91 9.63 -13.77
C MET A 104 -13.32 8.61 -14.84
N ASP A 105 -13.02 8.89 -16.10
CA ASP A 105 -13.21 7.99 -17.25
C ASP A 105 -12.04 7.00 -17.43
N GLY A 106 -10.95 7.16 -16.68
CA GLY A 106 -9.73 6.35 -16.77
C GLY A 106 -8.70 6.86 -17.79
N SER A 107 -8.94 8.01 -18.44
CA SER A 107 -7.94 8.65 -19.31
C SER A 107 -6.82 9.29 -18.47
N ARG A 108 -5.57 9.24 -18.94
CA ARG A 108 -4.46 9.91 -18.26
C ARG A 108 -4.63 11.43 -18.36
N LYS A 109 -4.45 12.12 -17.23
CA LYS A 109 -4.33 13.58 -17.24
C LYS A 109 -3.07 13.95 -18.00
N LYS A 110 -3.20 14.85 -18.97
CA LYS A 110 -2.01 15.43 -19.62
C LYS A 110 -1.23 16.16 -18.55
N THR A 111 -0.05 15.66 -18.21
CA THR A 111 0.90 16.43 -17.42
C THR A 111 1.28 17.63 -18.29
N ASN A 112 0.72 18.80 -18.00
CA ASN A 112 1.25 20.05 -18.53
C ASN A 112 2.63 20.22 -17.89
N ASN A 113 3.63 19.60 -18.49
CA ASN A 113 5.03 19.94 -18.23
C ASN A 113 5.21 21.36 -18.81
N LEU A 114 5.16 22.36 -17.92
CA LEU A 114 5.86 23.61 -18.11
C LEU A 114 7.35 23.37 -17.92
#